data_AF-A0A4Q3TJA3-F1
#
_entry.id   AF-A0A4Q3TJA3-F1
#
_cell.length_a   1.000
_cell.length_b   1.000
_cell.length_c   1.000
_cell.angle_alpha   90.00
_cell.angle_beta   90.00
_cell.angle_gamma   90.00
#
_symmetry.space_group_name_H-M   'P 1'
#
loop_
_entity.id
_entity.type
_entity.pdbx_description
1 polymer ?
#
loop_
_entity_poly.entity_id
_entity_poly.type
_entity_poly.pdbx_seq_one_letter_code
_entity_poly.pdbx_strand_id
1 'polypeptide(L)'
;MTNHWVDIKNADLVLIMGGNAAEAHPCGFKWVIEAKKTNKARLVVVDPRFTRSAAMADYYAPIRAGSDIAFLSGVINYLLSNNKLQQDYVASYTNAPFIVGEGYSFSNGLFSGYNEAKRSYDPASWNYELDESGFAKVDPTMQHPRCVLQVMKTHFSRYTPELVSRITGTPKDKFLKVCEMIAGTARPDRAMTVMYALGWTQHSMGSQMIRTAAIMQLLLGNIGIAGGGMNALRGHSNIQGLTDLGLLSNSLPGYLSLAKDAEQDLETYYKTRALKPLRPNQMSYWQNYPKFFVSLQKAWWGKAATAENKWAYDYLPKIDKLYDVLQAFELMSKGEMNGYLCQGFNPVGSFPNKRKIIDGLSKLKFLVTIDPLNTETSEFWKNFGEFNDVKSEDIQTTVFRLPSTCFAEEDGSLTNSSRWLQWHWKGAEPPGEAHGDAEIIADLFNRIKSAYVKDGGAFPDPIVNLTWPYRIPGKPSAEELAMEYNGKALVDLVDPKDPTKILAKAGEQ
;
A
#
# COMPACT_ATOMS: atom_id res chain seq x y z
N MET A 1 -3.37 7.21 4.61
CA MET A 1 -3.29 8.24 5.65
C MET A 1 -3.29 7.58 7.01
N THR A 2 -2.42 8.03 7.91
CA THR A 2 -2.50 7.67 9.34
C THR A 2 -3.72 8.32 10.00
N ASN A 3 -4.10 9.52 9.53
CA ASN A 3 -5.27 10.29 9.98
C ASN A 3 -6.36 10.27 8.90
N HIS A 4 -7.20 11.30 8.83
CA HIS A 4 -8.31 11.45 7.86
C HIS A 4 -8.44 12.89 7.34
N TRP A 5 -9.22 13.09 6.28
CA TRP A 5 -9.32 14.39 5.58
C TRP A 5 -9.66 15.58 6.48
N VAL A 6 -10.72 15.46 7.28
CA VAL A 6 -11.19 16.56 8.15
C VAL A 6 -10.17 16.93 9.22
N ASP A 7 -9.38 15.97 9.70
CA ASP A 7 -8.41 16.19 10.78
C ASP A 7 -7.28 17.16 10.38
N ILE A 8 -7.00 17.31 9.08
CA ILE A 8 -6.01 18.26 8.55
C ILE A 8 -6.27 19.68 9.06
N LYS A 9 -7.54 20.05 9.33
CA LYS A 9 -7.91 21.38 9.85
C LYS A 9 -7.25 21.72 11.20
N ASN A 10 -6.84 20.70 11.96
CA ASN A 10 -6.26 20.84 13.29
C ASN A 10 -4.73 21.07 13.25
N ALA A 11 -4.09 21.03 12.08
CA ALA A 11 -2.65 21.21 11.95
C ALA A 11 -2.21 22.66 12.24
N ASP A 12 -1.04 22.85 12.83
CA ASP A 12 -0.34 24.16 12.90
C ASP A 12 0.61 24.36 11.71
N LEU A 13 1.07 23.26 11.12
CA LEU A 13 1.92 23.25 9.94
C LEU A 13 1.47 22.15 8.98
N VAL A 14 1.21 22.52 7.73
CA VAL A 14 0.94 21.58 6.66
C VAL A 14 2.13 21.58 5.71
N LEU A 15 2.78 20.42 5.58
CA LEU A 15 3.83 20.20 4.58
C LEU A 15 3.26 19.41 3.40
N ILE A 16 3.19 20.03 2.23
CA ILE A 16 2.96 19.33 0.97
C ILE A 16 4.30 19.14 0.27
N MET A 17 4.74 17.89 0.21
CA MET A 17 5.98 17.49 -0.45
C MET A 17 5.78 16.09 -1.03
N GLY A 18 6.19 15.88 -2.29
CA GLY A 18 5.88 14.64 -3.00
C GLY A 18 4.39 14.51 -3.39
N GLY A 19 3.67 15.62 -3.49
CA GLY A 19 2.25 15.67 -3.89
C GLY A 19 1.81 17.07 -4.27
N ASN A 20 0.62 17.18 -4.88
CA ASN A 20 0.02 18.45 -5.29
C ASN A 20 -1.48 18.46 -4.95
N ALA A 21 -1.80 18.55 -3.65
CA ALA A 21 -3.13 18.28 -3.14
C ALA A 21 -4.21 19.26 -3.64
N ALA A 22 -3.88 20.51 -3.96
CA ALA A 22 -4.85 21.47 -4.51
C ALA A 22 -5.37 21.07 -5.90
N GLU A 23 -4.63 20.24 -6.65
CA GLU A 23 -5.03 19.75 -7.97
C GLU A 23 -5.51 18.31 -7.92
N ALA A 24 -4.78 17.45 -7.20
CA ALA A 24 -5.08 16.02 -7.12
C ALA A 24 -6.19 15.67 -6.12
N HIS A 25 -6.41 16.50 -5.10
CA HIS A 25 -7.37 16.25 -4.01
C HIS A 25 -8.12 17.53 -3.57
N PRO A 26 -8.71 18.31 -4.50
CA PRO A 26 -9.20 19.66 -4.21
C PRO A 26 -10.24 19.71 -3.10
N CYS A 27 -11.18 18.76 -3.05
CA CYS A 27 -12.20 18.69 -2.00
C CYS A 27 -11.58 18.40 -0.62
N GLY A 28 -10.55 17.54 -0.56
CA GLY A 28 -9.79 17.29 0.67
C GLY A 28 -8.93 18.49 1.08
N PHE A 29 -8.37 19.21 0.10
CA PHE A 29 -7.55 20.41 0.29
C PHE A 29 -8.31 21.57 0.96
N LYS A 30 -9.65 21.56 0.93
CA LYS A 30 -10.47 22.47 1.76
C LYS A 30 -10.02 22.51 3.22
N TRP A 31 -9.63 21.37 3.80
CA TRP A 31 -9.23 21.30 5.20
C TRP A 31 -7.85 21.89 5.48
N VAL A 32 -6.98 21.98 4.46
CA VAL A 32 -5.74 22.78 4.54
C VAL A 32 -6.07 24.26 4.65
N ILE A 33 -7.00 24.74 3.82
CA ILE A 33 -7.47 26.13 3.85
C ILE A 33 -8.16 26.44 5.18
N GLU A 34 -8.93 25.50 5.72
CA GLU A 34 -9.54 25.63 7.04
C GLU A 34 -8.47 25.79 8.13
N ALA A 35 -7.44 24.92 8.15
CA ALA A 35 -6.32 25.02 9.09
C ALA A 35 -5.66 26.41 9.04
N LYS A 36 -5.42 26.96 7.83
CA LYS A 36 -4.88 28.30 7.65
C LYS A 36 -5.79 29.39 8.23
N LYS A 37 -7.10 29.30 7.98
CA LYS A 37 -8.07 30.33 8.38
C LYS A 37 -8.33 30.33 9.88
N THR A 38 -8.59 29.16 10.46
CA THR A 38 -9.07 29.03 11.83
C THR A 38 -7.96 28.70 12.82
N ASN A 39 -7.02 27.81 12.46
CA ASN A 39 -5.90 27.43 13.31
C ASN A 39 -4.61 28.24 13.06
N LYS A 40 -4.66 29.20 12.12
CA LYS A 40 -3.50 30.01 11.69
C LYS A 40 -2.32 29.16 11.23
N ALA A 41 -2.62 27.98 10.68
CA ALA A 41 -1.62 27.06 10.18
C ALA A 41 -0.78 27.70 9.07
N ARG A 42 0.49 27.31 8.98
CA ARG A 42 1.33 27.62 7.81
C ARG A 42 1.27 26.49 6.80
N LEU A 43 1.14 26.81 5.52
CA LEU A 43 1.27 25.88 4.42
C LEU A 43 2.64 26.01 3.76
N VAL A 44 3.41 24.93 3.76
CA VAL A 44 4.72 24.83 3.09
C VAL A 44 4.60 23.87 1.92
N VAL A 45 5.07 24.29 0.76
CA VAL A 45 5.12 23.45 -0.44
C VAL A 45 6.57 23.28 -0.89
N VAL A 46 6.98 22.03 -1.06
CA VAL A 46 8.30 21.66 -1.60
C VAL A 46 8.08 20.83 -2.86
N ASP A 47 8.29 21.44 -4.03
CA ASP A 47 7.97 20.84 -5.33
C ASP A 47 8.94 21.38 -6.42
N PRO A 48 9.35 20.57 -7.41
CA PRO A 48 10.13 21.05 -8.57
C PRO A 48 9.46 22.17 -9.36
N ARG A 49 8.13 22.34 -9.23
CA ARG A 49 7.32 23.31 -9.96
C ARG A 49 6.60 24.23 -8.97
N PHE A 50 6.29 25.43 -9.43
CA PHE A 50 5.34 26.30 -8.75
C PHE A 50 3.91 25.89 -9.14
N THR A 51 3.29 25.02 -8.36
CA THR A 51 1.96 24.42 -8.61
C THR A 51 0.80 25.28 -8.07
N ARG A 52 -0.45 24.88 -8.30
CA ARG A 52 -1.60 25.55 -7.65
C ARG A 52 -1.60 25.38 -6.13
N SER A 53 -1.01 24.30 -5.62
CA SER A 53 -0.77 24.17 -4.16
C SER A 53 0.24 25.21 -3.69
N ALA A 54 1.34 25.42 -4.44
CA ALA A 54 2.35 26.43 -4.13
C ALA A 54 1.78 27.86 -4.18
N ALA A 55 0.86 28.15 -5.10
CA ALA A 55 0.17 29.45 -5.18
C ALA A 55 -0.63 29.78 -3.91
N MET A 56 -1.06 28.76 -3.15
CA MET A 56 -1.79 28.92 -1.88
C MET A 56 -0.87 28.85 -0.65
N ALA A 57 0.43 28.58 -0.84
CA ALA A 57 1.38 28.35 0.24
C ALA A 57 1.82 29.64 0.93
N ASP A 58 2.12 29.55 2.22
CA ASP A 58 2.87 30.60 2.93
C ASP A 58 4.35 30.58 2.53
N TYR A 59 4.86 29.40 2.16
CA TYR A 59 6.25 29.24 1.75
C TYR A 59 6.42 28.18 0.67
N TYR A 60 7.21 28.52 -0.35
CA TYR A 60 7.57 27.62 -1.44
C TYR A 60 9.09 27.47 -1.56
N ALA A 61 9.54 26.21 -1.56
CA ALA A 61 10.92 25.84 -1.83
C ALA A 61 11.02 24.89 -3.05
N PRO A 62 11.83 25.22 -4.07
CA PRO A 62 12.04 24.33 -5.19
C PRO A 62 12.92 23.14 -4.79
N ILE A 63 12.72 21.99 -5.43
CA ILE A 63 13.54 20.78 -5.25
C ILE A 63 13.71 20.06 -6.58
N ARG A 64 14.86 19.44 -6.83
CA ARG A 64 15.07 18.56 -7.98
C ARG A 64 14.34 17.23 -7.79
N ALA A 65 13.59 16.78 -8.80
CA ALA A 65 12.89 15.49 -8.75
C ALA A 65 13.86 14.33 -8.39
N GLY A 66 13.46 13.48 -7.45
CA GLY A 66 14.27 12.35 -6.98
C GLY A 66 15.33 12.69 -5.92
N SER A 67 15.41 13.95 -5.44
CA SER A 67 16.37 14.37 -4.41
C SER A 67 15.79 14.50 -3.00
N ASP A 68 14.53 14.07 -2.80
CA ASP A 68 13.75 14.21 -1.57
C ASP A 68 14.42 13.61 -0.34
N ILE A 69 15.10 12.46 -0.48
CA ILE A 69 15.83 11.83 0.63
C ILE A 69 16.90 12.79 1.16
N ALA A 70 17.64 13.49 0.29
CA ALA A 70 18.67 14.42 0.73
C ALA A 70 18.07 15.61 1.47
N PHE A 71 16.97 16.17 0.96
CA PHE A 71 16.25 17.26 1.62
C PHE A 71 15.77 16.85 3.02
N LEU A 72 15.00 15.75 3.12
CA LEU A 72 14.43 15.26 4.37
C LEU A 72 15.52 14.79 5.35
N SER A 73 16.61 14.20 4.86
CA SER A 73 17.77 13.83 5.67
C SER A 73 18.46 15.06 6.25
N GLY A 74 18.52 16.16 5.50
CA GLY A 74 18.97 17.46 5.99
C GLY A 74 18.06 18.02 7.08
N VAL A 75 16.73 17.89 6.93
CA VAL A 75 15.79 18.29 7.98
C VAL A 75 16.04 17.47 9.25
N ILE A 76 16.18 16.15 9.14
CA ILE A 76 16.50 15.28 10.30
C ILE A 76 17.83 15.70 10.95
N ASN A 77 18.87 15.94 10.16
CA ASN A 77 20.16 16.43 10.67
C ASN A 77 19.98 17.75 11.44
N TYR A 78 19.25 18.71 10.87
CA TYR A 78 18.92 19.98 11.54
C TYR A 78 18.20 19.75 12.87
N LEU A 79 17.18 18.89 12.91
CA LEU A 79 16.44 18.60 14.14
C LEU A 79 17.33 17.97 15.23
N LEU A 80 18.14 16.98 14.84
CA LEU A 80 19.05 16.28 15.76
C LEU A 80 20.15 17.19 16.29
N SER A 81 20.77 18.01 15.43
CA SER A 81 21.85 18.93 15.82
C SER A 81 21.39 20.11 16.68
N ASN A 82 20.11 20.49 16.60
CA ASN A 82 19.53 21.61 17.36
C ASN A 82 18.66 21.16 18.54
N ASN A 83 18.68 19.87 18.90
CA ASN A 83 17.85 19.29 19.96
C ASN A 83 16.35 19.62 19.81
N LYS A 84 15.85 19.60 18.57
CA LYS A 84 14.44 19.88 18.23
C LYS A 84 13.67 18.58 18.07
N LEU A 85 13.51 17.88 19.20
CA LEU A 85 12.89 16.56 19.29
C LEU A 85 11.89 16.55 20.46
N GLN A 86 10.78 15.84 20.33
CA GLN A 86 9.94 15.53 21.49
C GLN A 86 10.56 14.36 22.26
N GLN A 87 11.44 14.67 23.22
CA GLN A 87 12.29 13.68 23.90
C GLN A 87 11.50 12.51 24.52
N ASP A 88 10.46 12.80 25.29
CA ASP A 88 9.66 11.78 25.97
C ASP A 88 8.92 10.88 24.97
N TYR A 89 8.39 11.47 23.90
CA TYR A 89 7.76 10.74 22.80
C TYR A 89 8.77 9.82 22.12
N VAL A 90 9.95 10.35 21.76
CA VAL A 90 11.00 9.61 21.06
C VAL A 90 11.49 8.45 21.91
N ALA A 91 11.74 8.67 23.21
CA ALA A 91 12.18 7.63 24.12
C ALA A 91 11.12 6.52 24.33
N SER A 92 9.85 6.89 24.40
CA SER A 92 8.78 5.97 24.82
C SER A 92 8.08 5.25 23.67
N TYR A 93 7.93 5.90 22.52
CA TYR A 93 7.06 5.45 21.42
C TYR A 93 7.81 5.14 20.12
N THR A 94 9.13 5.25 20.14
CA THR A 94 9.97 4.85 19.02
C THR A 94 10.98 3.79 19.47
N ASN A 95 11.73 3.25 18.52
CA ASN A 95 12.84 2.35 18.80
C ASN A 95 14.16 3.10 19.09
N ALA A 96 14.15 4.42 19.29
CA ALA A 96 15.35 5.22 19.58
C ALA A 96 16.27 4.63 20.69
N PRO A 97 15.72 4.06 21.80
CA PRO A 97 16.54 3.41 22.83
C PRO A 97 17.12 2.05 22.45
N PHE A 98 16.63 1.40 21.39
CA PHE A 98 16.99 0.01 21.07
C PHE A 98 18.45 -0.08 20.61
N ILE A 99 19.18 -1.08 21.08
CA ILE A 99 20.59 -1.27 20.75
C ILE A 99 20.71 -2.09 19.47
N VAL A 100 21.32 -1.51 18.44
CA VAL A 100 21.65 -2.20 17.18
C VAL A 100 22.83 -3.14 17.41
N GLY A 101 22.79 -4.34 16.80
CA GLY A 101 23.87 -5.33 16.90
C GLY A 101 25.18 -4.87 16.25
N GLU A 102 26.32 -5.45 16.68
CA GLU A 102 27.65 -4.98 16.28
C GLU A 102 27.96 -5.17 14.79
N GLY A 103 27.30 -6.13 14.14
CA GLY A 103 27.51 -6.42 12.72
C GLY A 103 26.98 -5.33 11.78
N TYR A 104 26.12 -4.43 12.27
CA TYR A 104 25.60 -3.32 11.48
C TYR A 104 26.70 -2.31 11.17
N SER A 105 26.85 -1.93 9.90
CA SER A 105 27.66 -0.78 9.52
C SER A 105 27.12 -0.10 8.26
N PHE A 106 27.60 1.11 8.01
CA PHE A 106 27.34 1.85 6.79
C PHE A 106 28.60 2.60 6.37
N SER A 107 29.07 2.37 5.15
CA SER A 107 30.27 3.00 4.60
C SER A 107 30.11 3.19 3.10
N ASN A 108 30.55 4.35 2.59
CA ASN A 108 30.60 4.66 1.15
C ASN A 108 29.29 4.37 0.38
N GLY A 109 28.13 4.62 1.01
CA GLY A 109 26.82 4.42 0.36
C GLY A 109 26.25 3.01 0.48
N LEU A 110 26.98 2.08 1.10
CA LEU A 110 26.55 0.70 1.27
C LEU A 110 26.39 0.36 2.75
N PHE A 111 25.35 -0.39 3.08
CA PHE A 111 25.20 -1.01 4.40
C PHE A 111 26.02 -2.31 4.49
N SER A 112 26.21 -2.83 5.70
CA SER A 112 26.75 -4.18 5.92
C SER A 112 25.91 -5.23 5.19
N GLY A 113 26.56 -6.28 4.68
CA GLY A 113 25.90 -7.41 4.02
C GLY A 113 25.63 -7.22 2.52
N TYR A 114 26.19 -6.20 1.86
CA TYR A 114 26.02 -6.02 0.41
C TYR A 114 26.72 -7.13 -0.39
N ASN A 115 26.00 -7.74 -1.32
CA ASN A 115 26.53 -8.65 -2.32
C ASN A 115 26.52 -7.99 -3.69
N GLU A 116 27.70 -7.68 -4.24
CA GLU A 116 27.85 -6.96 -5.51
C GLU A 116 27.29 -7.75 -6.70
N ALA A 117 27.58 -9.05 -6.79
CA ALA A 117 27.15 -9.89 -7.90
C ALA A 117 25.61 -10.02 -7.98
N LYS A 118 24.95 -10.14 -6.82
CA LYS A 118 23.48 -10.24 -6.74
C LYS A 118 22.79 -8.88 -6.68
N ARG A 119 23.55 -7.81 -6.44
CA ARG A 119 23.05 -6.45 -6.15
C ARG A 119 21.97 -6.44 -5.07
N SER A 120 22.16 -7.26 -4.04
CA SER A 120 21.22 -7.45 -2.93
C SER A 120 21.95 -7.35 -1.59
N TYR A 121 21.19 -7.22 -0.50
CA TYR A 121 21.73 -7.25 0.86
C TYR A 121 21.34 -8.52 1.58
N ASP A 122 22.24 -9.06 2.41
CA ASP A 122 21.90 -9.91 3.55
C ASP A 122 21.63 -9.02 4.77
N PRO A 123 20.36 -8.91 5.22
CA PRO A 123 19.99 -8.05 6.33
C PRO A 123 20.26 -8.68 7.70
N ALA A 124 20.93 -9.84 7.80
CA ALA A 124 21.16 -10.52 9.08
C ALA A 124 21.80 -9.60 10.15
N SER A 125 22.68 -8.69 9.73
CA SER A 125 23.32 -7.72 10.62
C SER A 125 22.44 -6.53 11.03
N TRP A 126 21.27 -6.34 10.41
CA TRP A 126 20.39 -5.18 10.64
C TRP A 126 19.34 -5.45 11.72
N ASN A 127 19.76 -6.11 12.80
CA ASN A 127 18.90 -6.51 13.91
C ASN A 127 19.34 -5.85 15.21
N TYR A 128 18.46 -5.89 16.20
CA TYR A 128 18.80 -5.47 17.55
C TYR A 128 19.66 -6.53 18.23
N GLU A 129 20.50 -6.07 19.16
CA GLU A 129 21.14 -6.96 20.12
C GLU A 129 20.07 -7.54 21.05
N LEU A 130 20.07 -8.87 21.22
CA LEU A 130 19.11 -9.55 22.08
C LEU A 130 19.72 -9.86 23.45
N ASP A 131 18.91 -9.82 24.50
CA ASP A 131 19.26 -10.33 25.83
C ASP A 131 19.10 -11.86 25.92
N GLU A 132 19.43 -12.43 27.07
CA GLU A 132 19.36 -13.88 27.33
C GLU A 132 17.94 -14.46 27.21
N SER A 133 16.91 -13.60 27.30
CA SER A 133 15.50 -13.97 27.13
C SER A 133 15.01 -13.81 25.69
N GLY A 134 15.88 -13.39 24.77
CA GLY A 134 15.55 -13.16 23.36
C GLY A 134 14.83 -11.85 23.07
N PHE A 135 14.80 -10.90 24.01
CA PHE A 135 14.24 -9.56 23.78
C PHE A 135 15.31 -8.57 23.36
N ALA A 136 14.92 -7.52 22.62
CA ALA A 136 15.84 -6.47 22.22
C ALA A 136 16.35 -5.71 23.46
N LYS A 137 17.68 -5.53 23.55
CA LYS A 137 18.32 -4.67 24.54
C LYS A 137 18.00 -3.21 24.24
N VAL A 138 17.83 -2.43 25.31
CA VAL A 138 17.48 -1.01 25.25
C VAL A 138 18.34 -0.21 26.21
N ASP A 139 18.73 0.99 25.82
CA ASP A 139 19.29 2.01 26.69
C ASP A 139 18.32 3.20 26.79
N PRO A 140 17.54 3.31 27.88
CA PRO A 140 16.56 4.38 28.06
C PRO A 140 17.18 5.79 28.08
N THR A 141 18.47 5.92 28.37
CA THR A 141 19.16 7.22 28.34
C THR A 141 19.44 7.71 26.91
N MET A 142 19.31 6.82 25.93
CA MET A 142 19.63 7.03 24.52
C MET A 142 21.08 7.53 24.29
N GLN A 143 22.01 7.19 25.19
CA GLN A 143 23.43 7.59 25.11
C GLN A 143 24.34 6.48 24.58
N HIS A 144 23.91 5.22 24.66
CA HIS A 144 24.67 4.09 24.16
C HIS A 144 25.01 4.33 22.67
N PRO A 145 26.29 4.18 22.27
CA PRO A 145 26.74 4.57 20.93
C PRO A 145 26.03 3.81 19.80
N ARG A 146 25.51 2.60 20.10
CA ARG A 146 24.69 1.80 19.19
C ARG A 146 23.19 1.86 19.42
N CYS A 147 22.68 2.71 20.32
CA CYS A 147 21.23 2.92 20.31
C CYS A 147 20.80 3.56 18.98
N VAL A 148 19.60 3.25 18.50
CA VAL A 148 19.11 3.70 17.19
C VAL A 148 19.27 5.21 17.02
N LEU A 149 19.04 6.01 18.06
CA LEU A 149 19.18 7.47 17.98
C LEU A 149 20.62 7.92 17.66
N GLN A 150 21.63 7.32 18.31
CA GLN A 150 23.04 7.69 18.10
C GLN A 150 23.55 7.20 16.74
N VAL A 151 23.10 6.02 16.31
CA VAL A 151 23.34 5.50 14.94
C VAL A 151 22.73 6.44 13.90
N MET A 152 21.49 6.92 14.12
CA MET A 152 20.83 7.88 13.24
C MET A 152 21.58 9.22 13.18
N LYS A 153 22.00 9.78 14.32
CA LYS A 153 22.82 11.01 14.34
C LYS A 153 24.05 10.88 13.45
N THR A 154 24.76 9.76 13.57
CA THR A 154 25.92 9.47 12.71
C THR A 154 25.51 9.36 11.23
N HIS A 155 24.46 8.60 10.92
CA HIS A 155 24.00 8.41 9.55
C HIS A 155 23.60 9.73 8.85
N PHE A 156 22.87 10.60 9.55
CA PHE A 156 22.32 11.84 8.99
C PHE A 156 23.28 13.04 9.05
N SER A 157 24.34 12.99 9.87
CA SER A 157 25.33 14.07 10.03
C SER A 157 25.89 14.63 8.70
N ARG A 158 26.00 13.78 7.68
CA ARG A 158 26.56 14.11 6.36
C ARG A 158 25.69 15.10 5.59
N TYR A 159 24.39 15.18 5.88
CA TYR A 159 23.43 16.01 5.15
C TYR A 159 23.41 17.44 5.70
N THR A 160 24.51 18.18 5.48
CA THR A 160 24.60 19.61 5.83
C THR A 160 23.75 20.46 4.89
N PRO A 161 23.36 21.70 5.27
CA PRO A 161 22.64 22.60 4.36
C PRO A 161 23.32 22.81 3.01
N GLU A 162 24.66 22.83 2.97
CA GLU A 162 25.45 22.92 1.73
C GLU A 162 25.30 21.67 0.87
N LEU A 163 25.40 20.48 1.47
CA LEU A 163 25.22 19.22 0.73
C LEU A 163 23.79 19.11 0.20
N VAL A 164 22.80 19.46 1.01
CA VAL A 164 21.39 19.50 0.61
C VAL A 164 21.22 20.41 -0.59
N SER A 165 21.64 21.67 -0.48
CA SER A 165 21.53 22.64 -1.57
C SER A 165 22.20 22.16 -2.85
N ARG A 166 23.38 21.54 -2.74
CA ARG A 166 24.11 20.96 -3.89
C ARG A 166 23.34 19.82 -4.56
N ILE A 167 22.73 18.91 -3.79
CA ILE A 167 22.02 17.74 -4.35
C ILE A 167 20.64 18.13 -4.88
N THR A 168 19.92 18.96 -4.13
CA THR A 168 18.52 19.26 -4.36
C THR A 168 18.31 20.45 -5.28
N GLY A 169 19.29 21.34 -5.41
CA GLY A 169 19.14 22.64 -6.05
C GLY A 169 18.29 23.63 -5.24
N THR A 170 17.85 23.27 -4.03
CA THR A 170 17.13 24.19 -3.15
C THR A 170 18.11 25.23 -2.61
N PRO A 171 17.82 26.54 -2.71
CA PRO A 171 18.65 27.56 -2.07
C PRO A 171 18.77 27.31 -0.56
N LYS A 172 19.97 27.47 -0.02
CA LYS A 172 20.29 27.15 1.40
C LYS A 172 19.39 27.89 2.38
N ASP A 173 19.16 29.18 2.15
CA ASP A 173 18.27 30.03 2.95
C ASP A 173 16.82 29.50 2.94
N LYS A 174 16.33 29.07 1.77
CA LYS A 174 15.00 28.47 1.64
C LYS A 174 14.88 27.16 2.40
N PHE A 175 15.88 26.29 2.26
CA PHE A 175 15.93 25.03 3.00
C PHE A 175 15.93 25.27 4.52
N LEU A 176 16.81 26.15 5.01
CA LEU A 176 16.88 26.50 6.43
C LEU A 176 15.55 27.08 6.93
N LYS A 177 14.85 27.88 6.12
CA LYS A 177 13.54 28.41 6.51
C LYS A 177 12.50 27.32 6.70
N VAL A 178 12.48 26.32 5.82
CA VAL A 178 11.63 25.12 5.97
C VAL A 178 11.99 24.35 7.25
N CYS A 179 13.29 24.14 7.51
CA CYS A 179 13.76 23.51 8.75
C CYS A 179 13.30 24.24 10.01
N GLU A 180 13.38 25.57 10.04
CA GLU A 180 12.88 26.38 11.16
C GLU A 180 11.38 26.18 11.41
N MET A 181 10.57 26.19 10.36
CA MET A 181 9.12 25.99 10.47
C MET A 181 8.79 24.59 11.00
N ILE A 182 9.43 23.55 10.46
CA ILE A 182 9.27 22.16 10.91
C ILE A 182 9.73 21.99 12.35
N ALA A 183 10.89 22.54 12.72
CA ALA A 183 11.40 22.48 14.08
C ALA A 183 10.49 23.17 15.11
N GLY A 184 9.68 24.14 14.66
CA GLY A 184 8.67 24.80 15.48
C GLY A 184 7.57 23.86 16.00
N THR A 185 7.40 22.69 15.38
CA THR A 185 6.42 21.67 15.81
C THR A 185 7.03 20.56 16.67
N ALA A 186 8.31 20.68 17.07
CA ALA A 186 8.94 19.75 17.99
C ALA A 186 8.50 19.99 19.45
N ARG A 187 7.19 20.09 19.69
CA ARG A 187 6.59 20.40 21.00
C ARG A 187 5.17 19.83 21.10
N PRO A 188 4.72 19.38 22.29
CA PRO A 188 3.45 18.65 22.43
C PRO A 188 2.18 19.44 22.07
N ASP A 189 2.24 20.77 22.11
CA ASP A 189 1.11 21.67 21.81
C ASP A 189 1.10 22.17 20.35
N ARG A 190 1.89 21.56 19.46
CA ARG A 190 1.88 21.84 18.03
C ARG A 190 1.81 20.55 17.22
N ALA A 191 1.09 20.59 16.10
CA ALA A 191 0.97 19.47 15.18
C ALA A 191 1.44 19.86 13.77
N MET A 192 2.29 19.04 13.17
CA MET A 192 2.56 19.08 11.72
C MET A 192 1.96 17.86 11.04
N THR A 193 1.30 18.07 9.90
CA THR A 193 0.89 17.00 9.00
C THR A 193 1.69 17.03 7.70
N VAL A 194 2.08 15.85 7.21
CA VAL A 194 2.72 15.68 5.91
C VAL A 194 1.71 15.11 4.93
N MET A 195 1.48 15.81 3.82
CA MET A 195 0.59 15.41 2.74
C MET A 195 1.41 15.07 1.48
N TYR A 196 1.34 13.82 1.04
CA TYR A 196 2.14 13.33 -0.09
C TYR A 196 1.38 12.27 -0.91
N ALA A 197 1.84 12.03 -2.13
CA ALA A 197 1.35 10.96 -3.00
C ALA A 197 2.47 10.53 -3.97
N LEU A 198 2.25 10.70 -5.28
CA LEU A 198 3.05 10.15 -6.37
C LEU A 198 4.47 10.71 -6.47
N GLY A 199 4.67 11.97 -6.06
CA GLY A 199 5.99 12.61 -6.12
C GLY A 199 7.04 11.98 -5.20
N TRP A 200 6.63 11.11 -4.27
CA TRP A 200 7.57 10.26 -3.52
C TRP A 200 7.50 8.79 -3.93
N THR A 201 6.35 8.27 -4.37
CA THR A 201 6.20 6.82 -4.58
C THR A 201 6.76 6.35 -5.91
N GLN A 202 6.80 7.19 -6.95
CA GLN A 202 7.20 6.79 -8.31
C GLN A 202 8.72 6.92 -8.55
N HIS A 203 9.50 6.35 -7.64
CA HIS A 203 10.95 6.30 -7.69
C HIS A 203 11.46 4.92 -7.26
N SER A 204 12.62 4.50 -7.76
CA SER A 204 13.31 3.29 -7.28
C SER A 204 13.61 3.32 -5.77
N MET A 205 13.66 4.50 -5.18
CA MET A 205 13.90 4.75 -3.76
C MET A 205 12.66 5.31 -3.04
N GLY A 206 11.45 5.18 -3.62
CA GLY A 206 10.25 5.85 -3.10
C GLY A 206 9.86 5.42 -1.69
N SER A 207 10.02 4.14 -1.36
CA SER A 207 9.82 3.65 0.01
C SER A 207 10.76 4.35 1.00
N GLN A 208 11.99 4.66 0.60
CA GLN A 208 12.98 5.34 1.45
C GLN A 208 12.64 6.82 1.65
N MET A 209 12.12 7.52 0.64
CA MET A 209 11.61 8.89 0.79
C MET A 209 10.53 8.97 1.88
N ILE A 210 9.56 8.05 1.81
CA ILE A 210 8.48 7.95 2.80
C ILE A 210 9.02 7.59 4.18
N ARG A 211 9.98 6.65 4.27
CA ARG A 211 10.64 6.33 5.55
C ARG A 211 11.31 7.54 6.16
N THR A 212 12.04 8.35 5.39
CA THR A 212 12.72 9.54 5.91
C THR A 212 11.71 10.56 6.45
N ALA A 213 10.60 10.79 5.76
CA ALA A 213 9.53 11.67 6.26
C ALA A 213 8.83 11.10 7.52
N ALA A 214 8.61 9.78 7.58
CA ALA A 214 8.04 9.14 8.76
C ALA A 214 8.98 9.25 9.99
N ILE A 215 10.29 9.06 9.79
CA ILE A 215 11.30 9.28 10.84
C ILE A 215 11.21 10.73 11.36
N MET A 216 11.17 11.72 10.45
CA MET A 216 11.00 13.12 10.84
C MET A 216 9.73 13.33 11.69
N GLN A 217 8.58 12.77 11.29
CA GLN A 217 7.35 12.88 12.07
C GLN A 217 7.43 12.22 13.45
N LEU A 218 8.14 11.09 13.57
CA LEU A 218 8.37 10.43 14.86
C LEU A 218 9.27 11.26 15.78
N LEU A 219 10.34 11.88 15.25
CA LEU A 219 11.22 12.78 16.01
C LEU A 219 10.46 14.01 16.55
N LEU A 220 9.46 14.48 15.80
CA LEU A 220 8.63 15.62 16.15
C LEU A 220 7.43 15.26 17.04
N GLY A 221 7.17 13.96 17.29
CA GLY A 221 6.01 13.51 18.08
C GLY A 221 4.66 13.69 17.38
N ASN A 222 4.63 13.75 16.05
CA ASN A 222 3.43 14.08 15.28
C ASN A 222 2.58 12.87 14.88
N ILE A 223 2.99 11.62 15.15
CA ILE A 223 2.21 10.43 14.79
C ILE A 223 1.21 10.11 15.91
N GLY A 224 -0.07 9.96 15.54
CA GLY A 224 -1.15 9.58 16.45
C GLY A 224 -1.92 10.75 17.09
N ILE A 225 -1.58 11.99 16.74
CA ILE A 225 -2.26 13.20 17.23
C ILE A 225 -3.16 13.83 16.16
N ALA A 226 -4.15 14.61 16.59
CA ALA A 226 -5.00 15.41 15.71
C ALA A 226 -4.18 16.51 15.01
N GLY A 227 -4.41 16.72 13.72
CA GLY A 227 -3.65 17.68 12.91
C GLY A 227 -2.23 17.22 12.55
N GLY A 228 -1.85 16.01 12.98
CA GLY A 228 -0.52 15.42 12.75
C GLY A 228 -0.47 14.44 11.59
N GLY A 229 0.42 13.46 11.72
CA GLY A 229 0.40 12.23 10.94
C GLY A 229 1.10 12.29 9.58
N MET A 230 1.12 11.12 8.94
CA MET A 230 1.55 10.90 7.57
C MET A 230 0.32 10.68 6.69
N ASN A 231 -0.18 11.77 6.10
CA ASN A 231 -1.33 11.75 5.20
C ASN A 231 -0.90 11.38 3.78
N ALA A 232 -0.63 10.09 3.59
CA ALA A 232 -0.49 9.47 2.26
C ALA A 232 -1.83 9.53 1.53
N LEU A 233 -1.95 10.42 0.55
CA LEU A 233 -3.18 10.71 -0.18
C LEU A 233 -3.35 9.69 -1.32
N ARG A 234 -4.43 8.90 -1.26
CA ARG A 234 -4.68 7.81 -2.22
C ARG A 234 -5.24 8.37 -3.53
N GLY A 235 -4.98 7.65 -4.63
CA GLY A 235 -5.38 8.04 -6.00
C GLY A 235 -6.83 7.69 -6.30
N HIS A 236 -7.07 6.59 -7.02
CA HIS A 236 -8.41 6.11 -7.35
C HIS A 236 -9.32 6.00 -6.11
N SER A 237 -10.62 6.18 -6.32
CA SER A 237 -11.66 6.20 -5.29
C SER A 237 -11.60 5.02 -4.33
N ASN A 238 -11.28 3.82 -4.84
CA ASN A 238 -11.25 2.57 -4.08
C ASN A 238 -9.88 1.85 -4.09
N ILE A 239 -8.77 2.54 -4.42
CA ILE A 239 -7.44 1.87 -4.40
C ILE A 239 -7.08 1.33 -3.02
N GLN A 240 -7.58 1.98 -1.95
CA GLN A 240 -7.44 1.49 -0.59
C GLN A 240 -8.17 0.15 -0.42
N GLY A 241 -9.43 0.06 -0.85
CA GLY A 241 -10.23 -1.17 -0.74
C GLY A 241 -9.66 -2.33 -1.56
N LEU A 242 -9.21 -2.09 -2.80
CA LEU A 242 -8.56 -3.14 -3.60
C LEU A 242 -7.23 -3.61 -2.97
N THR A 243 -6.51 -2.71 -2.29
CA THR A 243 -5.32 -3.09 -1.51
C THR A 243 -5.73 -3.91 -0.27
N ASP A 244 -6.78 -3.51 0.42
CA ASP A 244 -7.31 -4.21 1.60
C ASP A 244 -7.79 -5.64 1.25
N LEU A 245 -8.37 -5.81 0.06
CA LEU A 245 -8.80 -7.10 -0.50
C LEU A 245 -7.65 -7.90 -1.15
N GLY A 246 -6.43 -7.35 -1.20
CA GLY A 246 -5.24 -8.09 -1.62
C GLY A 246 -5.12 -8.32 -3.12
N LEU A 247 -5.63 -7.42 -3.97
CA LEU A 247 -5.52 -7.50 -5.43
C LEU A 247 -4.11 -7.08 -5.91
N LEU A 248 -3.10 -7.79 -5.40
CA LEU A 248 -1.67 -7.66 -5.72
C LEU A 248 -1.06 -9.05 -5.84
N SER A 249 -0.01 -9.20 -6.65
CA SER A 249 0.56 -10.50 -7.05
C SER A 249 0.82 -11.50 -5.92
N ASN A 250 1.17 -11.04 -4.72
CA ASN A 250 1.54 -11.89 -3.58
C ASN A 250 0.61 -11.70 -2.35
N SER A 251 -0.50 -10.98 -2.51
CA SER A 251 -1.37 -10.59 -1.40
C SER A 251 -2.62 -11.46 -1.33
N LEU A 252 -3.22 -11.47 -0.14
CA LEU A 252 -4.52 -12.03 0.18
C LEU A 252 -5.32 -10.97 0.95
N PRO A 253 -6.66 -11.08 1.02
CA PRO A 253 -7.50 -10.15 1.79
C PRO A 253 -7.02 -9.96 3.24
N GLY A 254 -7.15 -8.73 3.75
CA GLY A 254 -6.77 -8.39 5.12
C GLY A 254 -5.26 -8.27 5.33
N TYR A 255 -4.51 -7.88 4.28
CA TYR A 255 -3.04 -7.80 4.29
C TYR A 255 -2.34 -9.12 4.63
N LEU A 256 -3.03 -10.24 4.40
CA LEU A 256 -2.40 -11.55 4.37
C LEU A 256 -1.56 -11.67 3.08
N SER A 257 -0.71 -12.69 3.02
CA SER A 257 0.17 -12.93 1.86
C SER A 257 0.13 -14.38 1.44
N LEU A 258 0.28 -14.61 0.13
CA LEU A 258 0.51 -15.95 -0.40
C LEU A 258 1.80 -16.53 0.17
N ALA A 259 1.84 -17.86 0.21
CA ALA A 259 3.04 -18.59 0.57
C ALA A 259 4.09 -18.49 -0.54
N LYS A 260 5.37 -18.53 -0.16
CA LYS A 260 6.47 -18.72 -1.12
C LYS A 260 6.57 -20.18 -1.50
N ASP A 261 7.19 -20.47 -2.64
CA ASP A 261 7.45 -21.85 -3.08
C ASP A 261 8.26 -22.66 -2.06
N ALA A 262 9.11 -22.03 -1.24
CA ALA A 262 9.82 -22.73 -0.17
C ALA A 262 8.96 -23.08 1.07
N GLU A 263 7.75 -22.51 1.19
CA GLU A 263 6.87 -22.64 2.36
C GLU A 263 5.82 -23.75 2.09
N GLN A 264 6.24 -25.02 2.14
CA GLN A 264 5.38 -26.16 1.77
C GLN A 264 4.44 -26.62 2.90
N ASP A 265 4.58 -26.08 4.11
CA ASP A 265 3.73 -26.38 5.26
C ASP A 265 3.32 -25.12 6.03
N LEU A 266 2.24 -25.24 6.82
CA LEU A 266 1.67 -24.12 7.58
C LEU A 266 2.60 -23.59 8.68
N GLU A 267 3.42 -24.44 9.30
CA GLU A 267 4.32 -24.01 10.39
C GLU A 267 5.38 -23.06 9.83
N THR A 268 6.01 -23.45 8.73
CA THR A 268 6.98 -22.64 8.01
C THR A 268 6.34 -21.34 7.50
N TYR A 269 5.14 -21.41 6.93
CA TYR A 269 4.39 -20.23 6.47
C TYR A 269 4.06 -19.24 7.60
N TYR A 270 3.61 -19.72 8.76
CA TYR A 270 3.29 -18.85 9.89
C TYR A 270 4.52 -18.25 10.57
N LYS A 271 5.67 -18.94 10.57
CA LYS A 271 6.88 -18.48 11.25
C LYS A 271 7.33 -17.06 10.84
N THR A 272 7.11 -16.68 9.58
CA THR A 272 7.52 -15.37 9.03
C THR A 272 6.44 -14.30 9.15
N ARG A 273 5.23 -14.64 9.64
CA ARG A 273 4.03 -13.79 9.60
C ARG A 273 3.36 -13.62 10.98
N ALA A 274 3.39 -14.65 11.82
CA ALA A 274 2.94 -14.62 13.21
C ALA A 274 4.01 -13.98 14.11
N LEU A 275 4.13 -12.65 14.03
CA LEU A 275 5.23 -11.91 14.64
C LEU A 275 5.19 -11.97 16.18
N LYS A 276 6.31 -12.42 16.77
CA LYS A 276 6.52 -12.43 18.21
C LYS A 276 6.92 -11.04 18.73
N PRO A 277 6.51 -10.66 19.95
CA PRO A 277 6.98 -9.44 20.60
C PRO A 277 8.52 -9.36 20.70
N LEU A 278 9.09 -8.20 20.36
CA LEU A 278 10.52 -7.91 20.56
C LEU A 278 10.85 -7.37 21.97
N ARG A 279 9.82 -7.12 22.78
CA ARG A 279 9.88 -6.64 24.16
C ARG A 279 8.72 -7.24 24.96
N PRO A 280 8.79 -7.30 26.29
CA PRO A 280 7.65 -7.68 27.13
C PRO A 280 6.49 -6.68 27.01
N ASN A 281 5.29 -7.12 27.40
CA ASN A 281 4.07 -6.30 27.49
C ASN A 281 3.65 -5.61 26.17
N GLN A 282 3.90 -6.25 25.03
CA GLN A 282 3.48 -5.75 23.72
C GLN A 282 2.26 -6.51 23.19
N MET A 283 1.34 -5.81 22.53
CA MET A 283 0.19 -6.44 21.90
C MET A 283 0.58 -7.35 20.72
N SER A 284 1.58 -6.95 19.92
CA SER A 284 2.03 -7.64 18.69
C SER A 284 0.86 -8.30 17.92
N TYR A 285 -0.11 -7.51 17.47
CA TYR A 285 -1.43 -8.02 17.05
C TYR A 285 -1.35 -9.09 15.93
N TRP A 286 -0.33 -9.00 15.07
CA TRP A 286 -0.03 -9.98 14.02
C TRP A 286 0.32 -11.38 14.53
N GLN A 287 0.55 -11.59 15.82
CA GLN A 287 0.61 -12.95 16.40
C GLN A 287 -0.68 -13.75 16.16
N ASN A 288 -1.80 -13.06 15.87
CA ASN A 288 -3.09 -13.68 15.53
C ASN A 288 -3.19 -14.10 14.04
N TYR A 289 -2.14 -13.97 13.23
CA TYR A 289 -2.13 -14.32 11.81
C TYR A 289 -2.79 -15.67 11.48
N PRO A 290 -2.53 -16.78 12.23
CA PRO A 290 -3.17 -18.06 11.96
C PRO A 290 -4.70 -18.03 12.04
N LYS A 291 -5.27 -17.19 12.94
CA LYS A 291 -6.73 -17.03 13.05
C LYS A 291 -7.31 -16.39 11.79
N PHE A 292 -6.67 -15.32 11.31
CA PHE A 292 -7.09 -14.61 10.10
C PHE A 292 -6.99 -15.51 8.87
N PHE A 293 -5.89 -16.24 8.74
CA PHE A 293 -5.68 -17.19 7.64
C PHE A 293 -6.76 -18.27 7.63
N VAL A 294 -6.98 -18.98 8.75
CA VAL A 294 -8.00 -20.04 8.81
C VAL A 294 -9.40 -19.48 8.52
N SER A 295 -9.76 -18.33 9.08
CA SER A 295 -11.05 -17.69 8.78
C SER A 295 -11.24 -17.39 7.28
N LEU A 296 -10.20 -16.89 6.60
CA LEU A 296 -10.24 -16.67 5.15
C LEU A 296 -10.43 -17.99 4.39
N GLN A 297 -9.66 -19.04 4.74
CA GLN A 297 -9.80 -20.36 4.11
C GLN A 297 -11.22 -20.94 4.31
N LYS A 298 -11.81 -20.72 5.48
CA LYS A 298 -13.20 -21.13 5.76
C LYS A 298 -14.22 -20.31 4.98
N ALA A 299 -13.97 -19.03 4.70
CA ALA A 299 -14.82 -18.23 3.84
C ALA A 299 -14.79 -18.76 2.39
N TRP A 300 -13.60 -19.02 1.85
CA TRP A 300 -13.43 -19.48 0.47
C TRP A 300 -13.85 -20.93 0.23
N TRP A 301 -13.47 -21.87 1.10
CA TRP A 301 -13.69 -23.30 0.84
C TRP A 301 -14.62 -23.98 1.83
N GLY A 302 -15.18 -23.26 2.80
CA GLY A 302 -16.25 -23.76 3.66
C GLY A 302 -15.92 -25.12 4.27
N LYS A 303 -16.73 -26.13 3.93
CA LYS A 303 -16.55 -27.52 4.41
C LYS A 303 -15.31 -28.22 3.86
N ALA A 304 -14.79 -27.79 2.70
CA ALA A 304 -13.59 -28.36 2.09
C ALA A 304 -12.29 -27.89 2.77
N ALA A 305 -12.32 -26.80 3.55
CA ALA A 305 -11.19 -26.42 4.42
C ALA A 305 -11.36 -27.07 5.81
N THR A 306 -10.58 -28.13 6.09
CA THR A 306 -10.59 -28.87 7.36
C THR A 306 -9.21 -28.91 8.00
N ALA A 307 -9.11 -29.31 9.27
CA ALA A 307 -7.81 -29.39 9.94
C ALA A 307 -6.90 -30.44 9.27
N GLU A 308 -7.48 -31.56 8.81
CA GLU A 308 -6.78 -32.70 8.21
C GLU A 308 -6.08 -32.31 6.90
N ASN A 309 -6.70 -31.44 6.10
CA ASN A 309 -6.12 -30.93 4.86
C ASN A 309 -5.49 -29.54 5.04
N LYS A 310 -5.15 -29.16 6.28
CA LYS A 310 -4.45 -27.90 6.59
C LYS A 310 -5.23 -26.69 6.10
N TRP A 311 -6.55 -26.74 6.22
CA TRP A 311 -7.49 -25.69 5.82
C TRP A 311 -7.36 -25.33 4.34
N ALA A 312 -7.23 -26.33 3.46
CA ALA A 312 -7.05 -26.11 2.03
C ALA A 312 -5.83 -25.22 1.68
N TYR A 313 -4.77 -25.23 2.50
CA TYR A 313 -3.55 -24.46 2.26
C TYR A 313 -2.96 -24.69 0.86
N ASP A 314 -2.97 -25.95 0.41
CA ASP A 314 -2.40 -26.36 -0.87
C ASP A 314 -3.30 -26.01 -2.07
N TYR A 315 -4.49 -25.43 -1.85
CA TYR A 315 -5.31 -24.87 -2.93
C TYR A 315 -4.81 -23.49 -3.38
N LEU A 316 -4.04 -22.78 -2.53
CA LEU A 316 -3.48 -21.49 -2.87
C LEU A 316 -2.22 -21.63 -3.74
N PRO A 317 -2.04 -20.74 -4.73
CA PRO A 317 -0.79 -20.69 -5.47
C PRO A 317 0.36 -20.25 -4.55
N LYS A 318 1.50 -20.93 -4.67
CA LYS A 318 2.74 -20.54 -3.99
C LYS A 318 3.62 -19.77 -4.99
N ILE A 319 4.16 -18.62 -4.56
CA ILE A 319 4.92 -17.75 -5.45
C ILE A 319 6.42 -18.08 -5.43
N ASP A 320 7.02 -18.30 -6.60
CA ASP A 320 8.47 -18.46 -6.79
C ASP A 320 9.18 -17.09 -6.81
N LYS A 321 8.50 -16.09 -7.39
CA LYS A 321 8.93 -14.70 -7.49
C LYS A 321 7.71 -13.78 -7.52
N LEU A 322 7.97 -12.47 -7.45
CA LEU A 322 6.93 -11.48 -7.63
C LEU A 322 6.62 -11.31 -9.12
N TYR A 323 5.34 -11.35 -9.48
CA TYR A 323 4.86 -11.05 -10.83
C TYR A 323 4.24 -9.66 -10.85
N ASP A 324 5.06 -8.63 -10.58
CA ASP A 324 4.64 -7.25 -10.75
C ASP A 324 4.39 -6.92 -12.23
N VAL A 325 3.79 -5.76 -12.49
CA VAL A 325 3.40 -5.37 -13.85
C VAL A 325 4.58 -5.27 -14.82
N LEU A 326 5.78 -4.92 -14.36
CA LEU A 326 6.97 -4.85 -15.21
C LEU A 326 7.43 -6.26 -15.58
N GLN A 327 7.44 -7.18 -14.61
CA GLN A 327 7.72 -8.59 -14.85
C GLN A 327 6.67 -9.25 -15.76
N ALA A 328 5.38 -8.98 -15.54
CA ALA A 328 4.30 -9.51 -16.37
C ALA A 328 4.44 -9.04 -17.83
N PHE A 329 4.67 -7.74 -18.07
CA PHE A 329 4.86 -7.22 -19.42
C PHE A 329 6.19 -7.61 -20.06
N GLU A 330 7.23 -7.91 -19.27
CA GLU A 330 8.44 -8.56 -19.76
C GLU A 330 8.12 -9.95 -20.34
N LEU A 331 7.41 -10.79 -19.58
CA LEU A 331 6.99 -12.14 -20.03
C LEU A 331 6.06 -12.05 -21.25
N MET A 332 5.09 -11.13 -21.21
CA MET A 332 4.17 -10.89 -22.32
C MET A 332 4.94 -10.49 -23.60
N SER A 333 5.92 -9.59 -23.49
CA SER A 333 6.76 -9.19 -24.61
C SER A 333 7.66 -10.32 -25.15
N LYS A 334 7.90 -11.38 -24.37
CA LYS A 334 8.59 -12.60 -24.81
C LYS A 334 7.66 -13.66 -25.39
N GLY A 335 6.35 -13.43 -25.37
CA GLY A 335 5.36 -14.43 -25.80
C GLY A 335 5.14 -15.55 -24.77
N GLU A 336 5.50 -15.32 -23.50
CA GLU A 336 5.37 -16.28 -22.41
C GLU A 336 4.02 -16.16 -21.66
N MET A 337 3.08 -15.35 -22.17
CA MET A 337 1.72 -15.21 -21.64
C MET A 337 0.69 -15.43 -22.74
N ASN A 338 -0.33 -16.25 -22.45
CA ASN A 338 -1.40 -16.55 -23.41
C ASN A 338 -2.53 -15.51 -23.39
N GLY A 339 -2.88 -14.99 -22.21
CA GLY A 339 -4.02 -14.11 -22.06
C GLY A 339 -3.86 -13.09 -20.94
N TYR A 340 -4.67 -12.04 -21.00
CA TYR A 340 -4.68 -10.97 -20.00
C TYR A 340 -6.12 -10.47 -19.77
N LEU A 341 -6.50 -10.27 -18.51
CA LEU A 341 -7.75 -9.67 -18.09
C LEU A 341 -7.47 -8.24 -17.60
N CYS A 342 -8.14 -7.27 -18.20
CA CYS A 342 -7.97 -5.85 -17.90
C CYS A 342 -9.31 -5.25 -17.48
N GLN A 343 -9.57 -5.25 -16.17
CA GLN A 343 -10.81 -4.76 -15.57
C GLN A 343 -10.58 -3.36 -14.98
N GLY A 344 -11.29 -2.35 -15.48
CA GLY A 344 -11.22 -0.97 -14.97
C GLY A 344 -9.80 -0.38 -14.93
N PHE A 345 -8.94 -0.80 -15.86
CA PHE A 345 -7.55 -0.37 -15.95
C PHE A 345 -7.16 -0.13 -17.41
N ASN A 346 -6.18 0.74 -17.66
CA ASN A 346 -5.73 1.06 -19.02
C ASN A 346 -4.20 1.05 -19.11
N PRO A 347 -3.56 -0.12 -19.24
CA PRO A 347 -2.10 -0.25 -19.32
C PRO A 347 -1.47 0.61 -20.43
N VAL A 348 -2.08 0.70 -21.61
CA VAL A 348 -1.56 1.51 -22.73
C VAL A 348 -1.46 2.99 -22.36
N GLY A 349 -2.40 3.50 -21.57
CA GLY A 349 -2.42 4.89 -21.09
C GLY A 349 -1.62 5.16 -19.81
N SER A 350 -1.24 4.13 -19.04
CA SER A 350 -0.73 4.31 -17.68
C SER A 350 0.64 3.68 -17.38
N PHE A 351 1.03 2.65 -18.12
CA PHE A 351 2.32 1.97 -17.88
C PHE A 351 3.49 2.67 -18.59
N PRO A 352 4.71 2.55 -18.05
CA PRO A 352 5.89 3.11 -18.69
C PRO A 352 6.20 2.37 -20.00
N ASN A 353 6.77 3.10 -20.96
CA ASN A 353 7.15 2.58 -22.28
C ASN A 353 5.96 1.96 -23.04
N LYS A 354 5.02 2.82 -23.47
CA LYS A 354 3.84 2.46 -24.27
C LYS A 354 4.13 1.50 -25.43
N ARG A 355 5.25 1.67 -26.14
CA ARG A 355 5.59 0.80 -27.27
C ARG A 355 5.77 -0.66 -26.84
N LYS A 356 6.53 -0.89 -25.76
CA LYS A 356 6.71 -2.23 -25.20
C LYS A 356 5.39 -2.84 -24.72
N ILE A 357 4.49 -2.02 -24.17
CA ILE A 357 3.16 -2.45 -23.74
C ILE A 357 2.36 -2.96 -24.94
N ILE A 358 2.32 -2.20 -26.05
CA ILE A 358 1.66 -2.61 -27.29
C ILE A 358 2.29 -3.88 -27.85
N ASP A 359 3.62 -3.94 -27.96
CA ASP A 359 4.33 -5.12 -28.49
C ASP A 359 4.06 -6.38 -27.64
N GLY A 360 3.87 -6.23 -26.32
CA GLY A 360 3.43 -7.30 -25.44
C GLY A 360 2.00 -7.73 -25.71
N LEU A 361 1.06 -6.78 -25.71
CA LEU A 361 -0.36 -7.06 -25.98
C LEU A 361 -0.56 -7.75 -27.33
N SER A 362 0.19 -7.36 -28.36
CA SER A 362 0.15 -7.97 -29.71
C SER A 362 0.59 -9.43 -29.77
N LYS A 363 1.26 -9.93 -28.72
CA LYS A 363 1.70 -11.34 -28.61
C LYS A 363 0.74 -12.21 -27.81
N LEU A 364 -0.29 -11.62 -27.18
CA LEU A 364 -1.32 -12.38 -26.50
C LEU A 364 -2.17 -13.16 -27.51
N LYS A 365 -2.66 -14.33 -27.10
CA LYS A 365 -3.70 -15.05 -27.85
C LYS A 365 -5.06 -14.40 -27.63
N PHE A 366 -5.33 -13.93 -26.42
CA PHE A 366 -6.54 -13.19 -26.12
C PHE A 366 -6.34 -12.07 -25.09
N LEU A 367 -7.15 -11.03 -25.20
CA LEU A 367 -7.28 -9.95 -24.23
C LEU A 367 -8.76 -9.80 -23.91
N VAL A 368 -9.09 -9.76 -22.61
CA VAL A 368 -10.44 -9.42 -22.15
C VAL A 368 -10.36 -8.06 -21.45
N THR A 369 -11.11 -7.08 -21.93
CA THR A 369 -11.27 -5.78 -21.27
C THR A 369 -12.68 -5.64 -20.70
N ILE A 370 -12.79 -5.25 -19.44
CA ILE A 370 -14.05 -4.98 -18.74
C ILE A 370 -14.01 -3.52 -18.30
N ASP A 371 -14.83 -2.67 -18.91
CA ASP A 371 -14.82 -1.23 -18.65
C ASP A 371 -16.16 -0.60 -19.07
N PRO A 372 -16.65 0.45 -18.38
CA PRO A 372 -17.82 1.22 -18.84
C PRO A 372 -17.51 2.10 -20.07
N LEU A 373 -16.24 2.26 -20.45
CA LEU A 373 -15.78 3.10 -21.55
C LEU A 373 -14.90 2.34 -22.54
N ASN A 374 -14.76 2.91 -23.73
CA ASN A 374 -13.68 2.51 -24.65
C ASN A 374 -12.35 3.01 -24.11
N THR A 375 -11.32 2.16 -24.15
CA THR A 375 -9.97 2.49 -23.69
C THR A 375 -8.94 2.23 -24.78
N GLU A 376 -7.80 2.94 -24.73
CA GLU A 376 -6.66 2.69 -25.62
C GLU A 376 -6.17 1.25 -25.54
N THR A 377 -6.32 0.59 -24.38
CA THR A 377 -6.01 -0.83 -24.23
C THR A 377 -6.99 -1.72 -25.01
N SER A 378 -8.29 -1.44 -25.00
CA SER A 378 -9.26 -2.22 -25.80
C SER A 378 -9.07 -2.07 -27.32
N GLU A 379 -8.44 -0.97 -27.74
CA GLU A 379 -8.25 -0.62 -29.16
C GLU A 379 -6.77 -0.60 -29.57
N PHE A 380 -5.90 -1.22 -28.77
CA PHE A 380 -4.43 -1.18 -28.98
C PHE A 380 -3.99 -1.68 -30.36
N TRP A 381 -4.81 -2.53 -30.98
CA TRP A 381 -4.59 -3.13 -32.29
C TRP A 381 -5.00 -2.24 -33.47
N LYS A 382 -5.70 -1.13 -33.24
CA LYS A 382 -6.14 -0.18 -34.28
C LYS A 382 -5.07 0.88 -34.54
N ASN A 383 -4.85 1.22 -35.80
CA ASN A 383 -3.99 2.35 -36.16
C ASN A 383 -4.69 3.69 -35.84
N PHE A 384 -4.00 4.58 -35.14
CA PHE A 384 -4.44 5.97 -34.89
C PHE A 384 -3.36 6.98 -35.30
N GLY A 385 -2.66 6.72 -36.39
CA GLY A 385 -1.53 7.53 -36.85
C GLY A 385 -0.44 7.62 -35.79
N GLU A 386 0.14 8.80 -35.59
CA GLU A 386 1.22 9.03 -34.61
C GLU A 386 0.86 8.66 -33.17
N PHE A 387 -0.44 8.62 -32.84
CA PHE A 387 -0.90 8.27 -31.49
C PHE A 387 -0.90 6.76 -31.24
N ASN A 388 -0.99 5.94 -32.29
CA ASN A 388 -0.87 4.48 -32.20
C ASN A 388 -0.51 3.89 -33.57
N ASP A 389 0.76 3.97 -33.97
CA ASP A 389 1.20 3.51 -35.28
C ASP A 389 1.48 2.00 -35.28
N VAL A 390 0.41 1.24 -35.50
CA VAL A 390 0.40 -0.23 -35.61
C VAL A 390 -0.19 -0.66 -36.95
N LYS A 391 0.21 -1.84 -37.42
CA LYS A 391 -0.43 -2.51 -38.56
C LYS A 391 -1.41 -3.53 -38.00
N SER A 392 -2.70 -3.24 -38.13
CA SER A 392 -3.74 -4.07 -37.52
C SER A 392 -3.73 -5.50 -38.03
N GLU A 393 -3.38 -5.71 -39.31
CA GLU A 393 -3.25 -7.01 -39.95
C GLU A 393 -2.16 -7.91 -39.35
N ASP A 394 -1.15 -7.33 -38.69
CA ASP A 394 -0.06 -8.08 -38.06
C ASP A 394 -0.43 -8.57 -36.65
N ILE A 395 -1.53 -8.07 -36.06
CA ILE A 395 -1.91 -8.34 -34.67
C ILE A 395 -3.01 -9.40 -34.62
N GLN A 396 -2.66 -10.58 -34.10
CA GLN A 396 -3.53 -11.76 -34.08
C GLN A 396 -4.27 -11.96 -32.74
N THR A 397 -4.14 -11.02 -31.80
CA THR A 397 -4.79 -11.11 -30.49
C THR A 397 -6.30 -10.99 -30.61
N THR A 398 -7.03 -11.99 -30.13
CA THR A 398 -8.49 -11.90 -30.02
C THR A 398 -8.87 -11.00 -28.85
N VAL A 399 -9.57 -9.90 -29.12
CA VAL A 399 -10.00 -8.95 -28.09
C VAL A 399 -11.49 -9.10 -27.79
N PHE A 400 -11.81 -9.38 -26.53
CA PHE A 400 -13.17 -9.33 -26.00
C PHE A 400 -13.34 -8.03 -25.20
N ARG A 401 -14.28 -7.18 -25.61
CA ARG A 401 -14.63 -5.97 -24.86
C ARG A 401 -16.01 -6.15 -24.23
N LEU A 402 -16.04 -6.29 -22.91
CA LEU A 402 -17.25 -6.51 -22.13
C LEU A 402 -17.66 -5.17 -21.49
N PRO A 403 -18.83 -4.60 -21.83
CA PRO A 403 -19.27 -3.34 -21.27
C PRO A 403 -19.72 -3.54 -19.82
N SER A 404 -19.11 -2.82 -18.89
CA SER A 404 -19.50 -2.84 -17.48
C SER A 404 -20.27 -1.60 -17.05
N THR A 405 -20.81 -1.65 -15.83
CA THR A 405 -21.43 -0.51 -15.15
C THR A 405 -20.40 0.55 -14.74
N CYS A 406 -20.87 1.78 -14.53
CA CYS A 406 -20.16 2.80 -13.78
C CYS A 406 -20.66 2.91 -12.33
N PHE A 407 -20.00 3.74 -11.52
CA PHE A 407 -20.31 3.90 -10.08
C PHE A 407 -21.75 4.31 -9.75
N ALA A 408 -22.49 4.87 -10.72
CA ALA A 408 -23.87 5.35 -10.51
C ALA A 408 -24.93 4.27 -10.83
N GLU A 409 -24.51 3.10 -11.31
CA GLU A 409 -25.39 2.05 -11.84
C GLU A 409 -25.40 0.80 -10.95
N GLU A 410 -24.69 0.85 -9.81
CA GLU A 410 -24.61 -0.23 -8.83
C GLU A 410 -24.75 0.29 -7.40
N ASP A 411 -25.23 -0.59 -6.53
CA ASP A 411 -25.07 -0.45 -5.08
C ASP A 411 -23.71 -1.04 -4.67
N GLY A 412 -23.10 -0.53 -3.61
CA GLY A 412 -21.91 -1.15 -3.05
C GLY A 412 -21.09 -0.22 -2.19
N SER A 413 -19.86 -0.64 -1.87
CA SER A 413 -18.97 0.12 -1.01
C SER A 413 -17.63 0.44 -1.66
N LEU A 414 -17.07 1.60 -1.28
CA LEU A 414 -15.71 2.00 -1.61
C LEU A 414 -15.00 2.49 -0.34
N THR A 415 -13.69 2.28 -0.29
CA THR A 415 -12.85 2.69 0.82
C THR A 415 -12.02 3.90 0.40
N ASN A 416 -12.29 5.05 1.00
CA ASN A 416 -11.55 6.27 0.68
C ASN A 416 -10.15 6.31 1.34
N SER A 417 -9.39 7.38 1.06
CA SER A 417 -8.04 7.59 1.63
C SER A 417 -7.99 7.64 3.17
N SER A 418 -9.11 7.90 3.84
CA SER A 418 -9.26 7.91 5.30
C SER A 418 -9.59 6.53 5.89
N ARG A 419 -9.62 5.48 5.07
CA ARG A 419 -10.08 4.12 5.44
C ARG A 419 -11.57 4.05 5.79
N TRP A 420 -12.37 5.01 5.32
CA TRP A 420 -13.82 4.95 5.51
C TRP A 420 -14.43 4.10 4.40
N LEU A 421 -15.05 2.99 4.80
CA LEU A 421 -15.88 2.15 3.94
C LEU A 421 -17.24 2.84 3.83
N GLN A 422 -17.57 3.32 2.65
CA GLN A 422 -18.79 4.11 2.41
C GLN A 422 -19.68 3.40 1.41
N TRP A 423 -20.92 3.14 1.81
CA TRP A 423 -21.95 2.61 0.93
C TRP A 423 -22.48 3.70 -0.02
N HIS A 424 -22.80 3.31 -1.25
CA HIS A 424 -23.52 4.11 -2.23
C HIS A 424 -24.63 3.29 -2.87
N TRP A 425 -25.56 3.98 -3.54
CA TRP A 425 -26.74 3.37 -4.11
C TRP A 425 -26.84 3.60 -5.60
N LYS A 426 -27.40 2.62 -6.29
CA LYS A 426 -27.74 2.67 -7.71
C LYS A 426 -28.69 3.83 -7.99
N GLY A 427 -28.35 4.65 -8.98
CA GLY A 427 -29.15 5.79 -9.43
C GLY A 427 -29.83 5.57 -10.78
N ALA A 428 -29.30 4.68 -11.63
CA ALA A 428 -29.85 4.39 -12.96
C ALA A 428 -29.52 2.96 -13.42
N GLU A 429 -30.26 2.47 -14.42
CA GLU A 429 -29.86 1.28 -15.16
C GLU A 429 -28.70 1.61 -16.13
N PRO A 430 -27.78 0.67 -16.37
CA PRO A 430 -26.66 0.90 -17.28
C PRO A 430 -27.13 0.95 -18.75
N PRO A 431 -26.37 1.58 -19.64
CA PRO A 431 -26.75 1.73 -21.04
C PRO A 431 -26.62 0.41 -21.81
N GLY A 432 -27.54 0.17 -22.74
CA GLY A 432 -27.49 -0.98 -23.65
C GLY A 432 -27.59 -2.32 -22.91
N GLU A 433 -26.60 -3.18 -23.13
CA GLU A 433 -26.48 -4.52 -22.53
C GLU A 433 -25.31 -4.59 -21.54
N ALA A 434 -24.94 -3.45 -20.94
CA ALA A 434 -23.86 -3.41 -19.95
C ALA A 434 -24.28 -4.08 -18.64
N HIS A 435 -23.37 -4.86 -18.05
CA HIS A 435 -23.62 -5.66 -16.85
C HIS A 435 -22.69 -5.23 -15.71
N GLY A 436 -23.10 -5.49 -14.48
CA GLY A 436 -22.26 -5.22 -13.32
C GLY A 436 -20.96 -6.01 -13.30
N ASP A 437 -19.89 -5.47 -12.72
CA ASP A 437 -18.60 -6.16 -12.65
C ASP A 437 -18.73 -7.52 -11.93
N ALA A 438 -19.49 -7.58 -10.83
CA ALA A 438 -19.74 -8.82 -10.10
C ALA A 438 -20.52 -9.84 -10.94
N GLU A 439 -21.45 -9.39 -11.79
CA GLU A 439 -22.23 -10.24 -12.69
C GLU A 439 -21.36 -10.83 -13.81
N ILE A 440 -20.49 -10.01 -14.43
CA ILE A 440 -19.55 -10.45 -15.47
C ILE A 440 -18.58 -11.49 -14.92
N ILE A 441 -17.97 -11.23 -13.76
CA ILE A 441 -17.02 -12.15 -13.13
C ILE A 441 -17.72 -13.43 -12.65
N ALA A 442 -18.94 -13.33 -12.12
CA ALA A 442 -19.72 -14.49 -11.71
C ALA A 442 -20.09 -15.40 -12.89
N ASP A 443 -20.52 -14.84 -14.03
CA ASP A 443 -20.82 -15.65 -15.22
C ASP A 443 -19.55 -16.35 -15.74
N LEU A 444 -18.43 -15.63 -15.84
CA LEU A 444 -17.15 -16.21 -16.24
C LEU A 444 -16.73 -17.35 -15.31
N PHE A 445 -16.78 -17.13 -13.99
CA PHE A 445 -16.42 -18.14 -13.00
C PHE A 445 -17.33 -19.37 -13.08
N ASN A 446 -18.64 -19.18 -13.15
CA ASN A 446 -19.59 -20.30 -13.24
C ASN A 446 -19.37 -21.15 -14.49
N ARG A 447 -19.09 -20.52 -15.65
CA ARG A 447 -18.74 -21.25 -16.88
C ARG A 447 -17.46 -22.05 -16.75
N ILE A 448 -16.41 -21.46 -16.16
CA ILE A 448 -15.14 -22.17 -15.88
C ILE A 448 -15.40 -23.35 -14.94
N LYS A 449 -16.10 -23.13 -13.83
CA LYS A 449 -16.44 -24.17 -12.86
C LYS A 449 -17.24 -25.31 -13.52
N SER A 450 -18.25 -24.99 -14.31
CA SER A 450 -19.03 -25.98 -15.06
C SER A 450 -18.17 -26.78 -16.05
N ALA A 451 -17.24 -26.14 -16.76
CA ALA A 451 -16.31 -26.82 -17.65
C ALA A 451 -15.39 -27.78 -16.87
N TYR A 452 -14.83 -27.36 -15.73
CA TYR A 452 -14.01 -28.23 -14.88
C TYR A 452 -14.80 -29.41 -14.30
N VAL A 453 -16.06 -29.21 -13.93
CA VAL A 453 -16.94 -30.30 -13.45
C VAL A 453 -17.27 -31.29 -14.58
N LYS A 454 -17.52 -30.80 -15.79
CA LYS A 454 -17.95 -31.62 -16.92
C LYS A 454 -16.78 -32.34 -17.59
N ASP A 455 -15.73 -31.59 -17.91
CA ASP A 455 -14.65 -32.01 -18.79
C ASP A 455 -13.36 -32.37 -18.01
N GLY A 456 -13.33 -32.10 -16.70
CA GLY A 456 -12.13 -32.25 -15.87
C GLY A 456 -11.10 -31.13 -16.11
N GLY A 457 -9.90 -31.30 -15.56
CA GLY A 457 -8.81 -30.34 -15.74
C GLY A 457 -7.64 -30.58 -14.79
N ALA A 458 -6.58 -29.80 -14.95
CA ALA A 458 -5.46 -29.82 -14.03
C ALA A 458 -5.90 -29.24 -12.67
N PHE A 459 -5.69 -30.02 -11.60
CA PHE A 459 -5.95 -29.63 -10.20
C PHE A 459 -7.30 -28.89 -10.01
N PRO A 460 -8.44 -29.58 -10.21
CA PRO A 460 -9.76 -28.95 -10.24
C PRO A 460 -10.24 -28.44 -8.87
N ASP A 461 -9.76 -29.04 -7.79
CA ASP A 461 -10.25 -28.85 -6.42
C ASP A 461 -10.45 -27.39 -5.99
N PRO A 462 -9.47 -26.46 -6.18
CA PRO A 462 -9.62 -25.08 -5.73
C PRO A 462 -10.78 -24.35 -6.41
N ILE A 463 -11.13 -24.73 -7.64
CA ILE A 463 -12.21 -24.13 -8.44
C ILE A 463 -13.55 -24.77 -8.09
N VAL A 464 -13.61 -26.10 -8.08
CA VAL A 464 -14.89 -26.81 -7.88
C VAL A 464 -15.39 -26.71 -6.44
N ASN A 465 -14.47 -26.68 -5.47
CA ASN A 465 -14.78 -26.60 -4.05
C ASN A 465 -14.91 -25.16 -3.53
N LEU A 466 -14.66 -24.13 -4.36
CA LEU A 466 -14.87 -22.75 -3.96
C LEU A 466 -16.35 -22.53 -3.61
N THR A 467 -16.57 -21.95 -2.44
CA THR A 467 -17.88 -21.60 -1.89
C THR A 467 -18.44 -20.46 -2.73
N TRP A 468 -19.67 -20.64 -3.23
CA TRP A 468 -20.35 -19.65 -4.05
C TRP A 468 -21.82 -19.53 -3.61
N PRO A 469 -22.08 -19.04 -2.38
CA PRO A 469 -23.34 -19.22 -1.69
C PRO A 469 -24.33 -18.07 -1.94
N TYR A 470 -24.26 -17.44 -3.12
CA TYR A 470 -25.09 -16.30 -3.46
C TYR A 470 -26.48 -16.76 -3.90
N ARG A 471 -27.51 -16.01 -3.50
CA ARG A 471 -28.92 -16.32 -3.79
C ARG A 471 -29.15 -16.47 -5.30
N ILE A 472 -28.51 -15.64 -6.10
CA ILE A 472 -28.46 -15.76 -7.56
C ILE A 472 -26.98 -15.97 -7.94
N PRO A 473 -26.54 -17.20 -8.24
CA PRO A 473 -25.12 -17.50 -8.47
C PRO A 473 -24.46 -16.69 -9.59
N GLY A 474 -25.21 -16.32 -10.63
CA GLY A 474 -24.71 -15.49 -11.73
C GLY A 474 -24.74 -13.98 -11.45
N LYS A 475 -25.34 -13.55 -10.33
CA LYS A 475 -25.50 -12.14 -9.99
C LYS A 475 -25.39 -11.92 -8.47
N PRO A 476 -24.19 -12.08 -7.89
CA PRO A 476 -23.95 -11.80 -6.47
C PRO A 476 -24.32 -10.36 -6.14
N SER A 477 -25.11 -10.14 -5.08
CA SER A 477 -25.44 -8.78 -4.64
C SER A 477 -24.28 -8.15 -3.86
N ALA A 478 -24.21 -6.82 -3.86
CA ALA A 478 -23.21 -6.10 -3.09
C ALA A 478 -23.35 -6.35 -1.58
N GLU A 479 -24.58 -6.53 -1.10
CA GLU A 479 -24.86 -6.82 0.31
C GLU A 479 -24.32 -8.20 0.71
N GLU A 480 -24.57 -9.23 -0.10
CA GLU A 480 -24.04 -10.57 0.16
C GLU A 480 -22.51 -10.58 0.20
N LEU A 481 -21.86 -9.87 -0.74
CA LEU A 481 -20.40 -9.72 -0.77
C LEU A 481 -19.88 -8.95 0.47
N ALA A 482 -20.53 -7.86 0.85
CA ALA A 482 -20.14 -7.09 2.04
C ALA A 482 -20.30 -7.89 3.33
N MET A 483 -21.38 -8.67 3.44
CA MET A 483 -21.59 -9.60 4.55
C MET A 483 -20.50 -10.68 4.59
N GLU A 484 -20.09 -11.21 3.45
CA GLU A 484 -18.98 -12.17 3.38
C GLU A 484 -17.67 -11.57 3.88
N TYR A 485 -17.35 -10.33 3.47
CA TYR A 485 -16.15 -9.62 3.92
C TYR A 485 -16.16 -9.30 5.43
N ASN A 486 -17.33 -9.03 6.02
CA ASN A 486 -17.46 -8.84 7.47
C ASN A 486 -17.17 -10.13 8.24
N GLY A 487 -17.60 -11.27 7.71
CA GLY A 487 -17.47 -12.58 8.34
C GLY A 487 -18.73 -12.99 9.11
N LYS A 488 -18.73 -14.24 9.58
CA LYS A 488 -19.82 -14.83 10.37
C LYS A 488 -19.31 -15.94 11.28
N ALA A 489 -20.02 -16.20 12.36
CA ALA A 489 -19.79 -17.37 13.21
C ALA A 489 -20.26 -18.65 12.47
N LEU A 490 -19.38 -19.65 12.35
CA LEU A 490 -19.72 -20.94 11.72
C LEU A 490 -20.28 -21.97 12.71
N VAL A 491 -20.03 -21.74 13.99
CA VAL A 491 -20.49 -22.51 15.14
C VAL A 491 -20.78 -21.51 16.26
N ASP A 492 -21.44 -21.94 17.33
CA ASP A 492 -21.58 -21.12 18.53
C ASP A 492 -20.20 -20.78 19.10
N LEU A 493 -19.90 -19.48 19.21
CA LEU A 493 -18.68 -18.95 19.79
C LEU A 493 -18.97 -18.65 21.26
N VAL A 494 -18.33 -19.40 22.16
CA VAL A 494 -18.48 -19.21 23.62
C VAL A 494 -17.40 -18.30 24.19
N ASP A 495 -17.66 -17.69 25.35
CA ASP A 495 -16.67 -16.91 26.07
C ASP A 495 -15.54 -17.83 26.54
N PRO A 496 -14.27 -17.57 26.18
CA PRO A 496 -13.15 -18.39 26.64
C PRO A 496 -13.00 -18.44 28.17
N LYS A 497 -13.57 -17.47 28.90
CA LYS A 497 -13.59 -17.42 30.36
C LYS A 497 -14.84 -18.04 30.99
N ASP A 498 -15.89 -18.24 30.21
CA ASP A 498 -17.16 -18.84 30.64
C ASP A 498 -17.84 -19.59 29.48
N PRO A 499 -17.61 -20.91 29.34
CA PRO A 499 -18.16 -21.70 28.25
C PRO A 499 -19.70 -21.79 28.23
N THR A 500 -20.39 -21.36 29.29
CA THR A 500 -21.86 -21.33 29.32
C THR A 500 -22.43 -20.09 28.63
N LYS A 501 -21.59 -19.08 28.40
CA LYS A 501 -21.96 -17.82 27.77
C LYS A 501 -21.63 -17.86 26.28
N ILE A 502 -22.66 -17.82 25.44
CA ILE A 502 -22.52 -17.69 23.98
C ILE A 502 -22.29 -16.21 23.64
N LEU A 503 -21.16 -15.91 22.99
CA LEU A 503 -20.80 -14.58 22.49
C LEU A 503 -21.40 -14.29 21.10
N ALA A 504 -21.50 -15.32 20.25
CA ALA A 504 -22.17 -15.27 18.94
C ALA A 504 -22.67 -16.66 18.57
N LYS A 505 -23.90 -16.78 18.09
CA LYS A 505 -24.46 -18.06 17.64
C LYS A 505 -24.03 -18.41 16.22
N ALA A 506 -24.05 -19.69 15.88
CA ALA A 506 -23.83 -20.15 14.51
C ALA A 506 -24.74 -19.41 13.52
N GLY A 507 -24.14 -18.76 12.52
CA GLY A 507 -24.83 -17.97 11.50
C GLY A 507 -24.91 -16.47 11.80
N GLU A 508 -24.62 -16.02 13.03
CA GLU A 508 -24.59 -14.59 13.36
C GLU A 508 -23.35 -13.91 12.76
N GLN A 509 -23.50 -12.62 12.40
CA GLN A 509 -22.45 -11.75 11.85
C GLN A 509 -22.07 -10.63 12.81
#